data_AF-A0A4Z1AL22-F1
#
_entry.id   AF-A0A4Z1AL22-F1
#
_cell.length_a   1.000
_cell.length_b   1.000
_cell.length_c   1.000
_cell.angle_alpha   90.00
_cell.angle_beta   90.00
_cell.angle_gamma   90.00
#
_symmetry.space_group_name_H-M   'P 1'
#
loop_
_entity.id
_entity.type
_entity.pdbx_description
1 polymer ?
#
loop_
_entity_poly.entity_id
_entity_poly.type
_entity_poly.pdbx_seq_one_letter_code
_entity_poly.pdbx_strand_id
1 'polypeptide(L)'
;MNFQNFLIFSNLYRRKRWKETSAFFIGEPLRFPFSFYLFLFIILTSFSPISVFAESKPIIQPPDGDGITIIVEKGQTLSIISKTYLDDPRKWKELLKSNQIDNPNLIIPGMKLWIPKSLGKKPLADIQRYSGKTEVLKVSQKKSDWAGATLGEGLYAKDEVRTFKESEAQFLLLSGSRFEITENSHVIMEKGKSDTEPDELYLRRGRIRSLIQKKPSSNQRMFLLKTDAAVSEVRGTDFVTEVDASGNTTLSCYEGLVAVTAENVTVNVASGFATFVEKGKPPLKPFTLPDPPKPKEE
;
A
#
# COMPACT_ATOMS: atom_id res chain seq x y z
N MET A 1 31.75 -2.69 -50.98
CA MET A 1 31.64 -4.03 -50.37
C MET A 1 30.13 -4.28 -50.22
N ASN A 2 29.43 -5.06 -51.05
CA ASN A 2 29.70 -6.40 -51.62
C ASN A 2 30.04 -7.42 -50.51
N PHE A 3 29.41 -8.60 -50.36
CA PHE A 3 28.42 -9.39 -51.13
C PHE A 3 27.22 -9.76 -50.21
N GLN A 4 25.97 -10.07 -50.61
CA GLN A 4 25.37 -10.98 -51.63
C GLN A 4 25.40 -12.49 -51.30
N ASN A 5 24.26 -13.16 -51.58
CA ASN A 5 23.97 -14.62 -51.71
C ASN A 5 23.40 -15.40 -50.49
N PHE A 6 22.55 -16.43 -50.63
CA PHE A 6 21.55 -16.88 -51.64
C PHE A 6 20.87 -18.19 -51.16
N LEU A 7 19.78 -18.61 -51.87
CA LEU A 7 18.91 -19.81 -51.68
C LEU A 7 17.85 -19.67 -50.57
N ILE A 8 16.55 -19.98 -50.72
CA ILE A 8 15.68 -20.40 -51.86
C ILE A 8 15.77 -21.87 -52.35
N PHE A 9 14.98 -22.78 -51.75
CA PHE A 9 14.28 -23.98 -52.33
C PHE A 9 13.12 -24.33 -51.35
N SER A 10 11.82 -24.30 -51.68
CA SER A 10 10.99 -25.19 -52.53
C SER A 10 11.11 -26.69 -52.17
N ASN A 11 10.06 -27.54 -52.19
CA ASN A 11 8.79 -27.42 -52.90
C ASN A 11 7.66 -28.34 -52.35
N LEU A 12 6.44 -28.06 -52.80
CA LEU A 12 5.21 -28.88 -52.82
C LEU A 12 5.37 -30.42 -52.82
N TYR A 13 4.56 -31.12 -52.00
CA TYR A 13 3.83 -32.35 -52.39
C TYR A 13 2.76 -32.70 -51.32
N ARG A 14 1.59 -33.31 -51.56
CA ARG A 14 0.52 -33.24 -52.57
C ARG A 14 -0.60 -34.17 -52.03
N ARG A 15 -1.86 -33.72 -52.08
CA ARG A 15 -3.12 -34.45 -51.83
C ARG A 15 -3.15 -35.96 -52.21
N LYS A 16 -3.82 -36.78 -51.37
CA LYS A 16 -4.90 -37.76 -51.70
C LYS A 16 -5.42 -38.36 -50.37
N ARG A 17 -6.71 -38.49 -50.02
CA ARG A 17 -8.01 -38.74 -50.70
C ARG A 17 -8.39 -40.23 -50.89
N TRP A 18 -9.07 -40.75 -49.88
CA TRP A 18 -10.13 -41.79 -49.82
C TRP A 18 -11.04 -41.36 -48.63
N LYS A 19 -12.38 -41.45 -48.55
CA LYS A 19 -13.50 -41.89 -49.42
C LYS A 19 -13.74 -43.42 -49.58
N GLU A 20 -14.79 -43.88 -48.89
CA GLU A 20 -15.62 -45.11 -49.09
C GLU A 20 -14.91 -46.48 -48.93
N THR A 21 -15.49 -47.52 -48.32
CA THR A 21 -16.89 -48.01 -48.22
C THR A 21 -17.31 -48.28 -46.75
N SER A 22 -18.57 -48.36 -46.31
CA SER A 22 -19.78 -49.06 -46.80
C SER A 22 -19.71 -50.60 -46.78
N ALA A 23 -19.81 -51.19 -45.58
CA ALA A 23 -20.13 -52.61 -45.40
C ALA A 23 -21.06 -52.82 -44.20
N PHE A 24 -22.31 -53.23 -44.46
CA PHE A 24 -23.21 -53.76 -43.45
C PHE A 24 -22.65 -55.09 -42.93
N PHE A 25 -22.56 -55.26 -41.62
CA PHE A 25 -22.50 -56.58 -41.00
C PHE A 25 -23.74 -56.79 -40.13
N ILE A 26 -24.68 -57.54 -40.69
CA ILE A 26 -25.80 -58.14 -39.95
C ILE A 26 -25.23 -59.38 -39.27
N GLY A 27 -25.13 -59.35 -37.94
CA GLY A 27 -24.79 -60.50 -37.09
C GLY A 27 -26.02 -60.92 -36.28
N GLU A 28 -26.31 -62.22 -36.26
CA GLU A 28 -27.53 -62.77 -35.67
C GLU A 28 -27.63 -62.59 -34.15
N PRO A 29 -28.85 -62.46 -33.58
CA PRO A 29 -29.03 -62.36 -32.14
C PRO A 29 -28.79 -63.71 -31.44
N LEU A 30 -27.82 -63.72 -30.52
CA LEU A 30 -27.54 -64.89 -29.68
C LEU A 30 -28.76 -65.22 -28.80
N ARG A 31 -29.37 -66.40 -29.01
CA ARG A 31 -30.51 -66.87 -28.21
C ARG A 31 -30.03 -67.40 -26.85
N PHE A 32 -30.27 -66.63 -25.78
CA PHE A 32 -30.15 -67.15 -24.42
C PHE A 32 -31.48 -67.77 -23.97
N PRO A 33 -31.50 -69.03 -23.48
CA PRO A 33 -32.73 -69.68 -23.03
C PRO A 33 -33.19 -69.16 -21.66
N PHE A 34 -34.48 -68.89 -21.56
CA PHE A 34 -35.19 -68.63 -20.31
C PHE A 34 -35.20 -69.89 -19.42
N SER A 35 -34.45 -69.90 -18.32
CA SER A 35 -34.70 -70.74 -17.14
C SER A 35 -33.89 -70.25 -15.94
N PHE A 36 -34.28 -70.65 -14.73
CA PHE A 36 -33.67 -70.26 -13.43
C PHE A 36 -33.85 -68.80 -12.99
N TYR A 37 -35.10 -68.35 -12.97
CA TYR A 37 -35.56 -67.73 -11.72
C TYR A 37 -35.61 -68.80 -10.62
N LEU A 38 -35.46 -68.38 -9.36
CA LEU A 38 -35.58 -69.20 -8.14
C LEU A 38 -34.36 -70.07 -7.77
N PHE A 39 -33.22 -69.45 -7.44
CA PHE A 39 -32.48 -69.82 -6.21
C PHE A 39 -31.66 -68.61 -5.71
N LEU A 40 -31.53 -68.50 -4.38
CA LEU A 40 -30.73 -67.49 -3.67
C LEU A 40 -31.13 -65.99 -3.83
N PHE A 41 -32.33 -65.68 -3.32
CA PHE A 41 -32.46 -64.52 -2.41
C PHE A 41 -31.33 -64.59 -1.34
N ILE A 42 -30.89 -63.44 -0.78
CA ILE A 42 -29.76 -63.27 0.18
C ILE A 42 -28.39 -62.96 -0.46
N ILE A 43 -28.31 -61.99 -1.40
CA ILE A 43 -27.19 -61.01 -1.46
C ILE A 43 -27.77 -59.63 -1.88
N LEU A 44 -28.68 -59.07 -1.08
CA LEU A 44 -29.27 -57.75 -1.37
C LEU A 44 -29.59 -56.91 -0.11
N THR A 45 -28.77 -57.02 0.94
CA THR A 45 -28.91 -56.25 2.19
C THR A 45 -27.57 -55.81 2.77
N SER A 46 -26.72 -55.18 1.95
CA SER A 46 -25.47 -54.55 2.41
C SER A 46 -25.01 -53.35 1.56
N PHE A 47 -25.92 -52.74 0.78
CA PHE A 47 -25.72 -51.39 0.27
C PHE A 47 -26.12 -50.38 1.34
N SER A 48 -25.25 -50.20 2.35
CA SER A 48 -25.30 -49.01 3.18
C SER A 48 -25.12 -47.80 2.26
N PRO A 49 -25.99 -46.77 2.30
CA PRO A 49 -25.73 -45.55 1.58
C PRO A 49 -24.45 -44.94 2.14
N ILE A 50 -23.38 -44.93 1.33
CA ILE A 50 -22.20 -44.12 1.63
C ILE A 50 -22.68 -42.68 1.48
N SER A 51 -23.05 -42.07 2.60
CA SER A 51 -23.26 -40.63 2.68
C SER A 51 -21.96 -39.96 2.28
N VAL A 52 -21.89 -39.52 1.02
CA VAL A 52 -20.88 -38.58 0.57
C VAL A 52 -21.19 -37.26 1.27
N PHE A 53 -20.66 -37.12 2.48
CA PHE A 53 -20.52 -35.83 3.12
C PHE A 53 -19.63 -35.01 2.19
N ALA A 54 -20.24 -34.08 1.46
CA ALA A 54 -19.50 -33.05 0.77
C ALA A 54 -18.73 -32.28 1.85
N GLU A 55 -17.43 -32.54 1.94
CA GLU A 55 -16.55 -31.92 2.93
C GLU A 55 -16.65 -30.41 2.73
N SER A 56 -17.27 -29.75 3.71
CA SER A 56 -17.60 -28.33 3.60
C SER A 56 -16.28 -27.58 3.49
N LYS A 57 -16.04 -26.98 2.31
CA LYS A 57 -14.82 -26.22 2.02
C LYS A 57 -14.49 -25.36 3.24
N PRO A 58 -13.35 -25.58 3.92
CA PRO A 58 -13.15 -25.06 5.26
C PRO A 58 -13.31 -23.55 5.24
N ILE A 59 -14.35 -23.08 5.93
CA ILE A 59 -14.55 -21.66 6.17
C ILE A 59 -13.52 -21.31 7.24
N ILE A 60 -12.31 -21.00 6.78
CA ILE A 60 -11.26 -20.40 7.61
C ILE A 60 -11.84 -19.08 8.12
N GLN A 61 -12.41 -19.11 9.32
CA GLN A 61 -12.78 -17.92 10.04
C GLN A 61 -11.51 -17.11 10.23
N PRO A 62 -11.51 -15.78 10.01
CA PRO A 62 -10.33 -14.98 10.28
C PRO A 62 -9.97 -15.17 11.77
N PRO A 63 -8.75 -15.64 12.09
CA PRO A 63 -8.38 -15.92 13.47
C PRO A 63 -8.44 -14.63 14.31
N ASP A 64 -8.71 -14.79 15.60
CA ASP A 64 -8.94 -13.68 16.52
C ASP A 64 -7.74 -12.71 16.57
N GLY A 65 -7.96 -11.47 16.12
CA GLY A 65 -6.98 -10.39 16.21
C GLY A 65 -7.10 -9.32 15.12
N ASP A 66 -6.47 -8.16 15.37
CA ASP A 66 -6.33 -7.08 14.41
C ASP A 66 -5.61 -7.57 13.14
N GLY A 67 -6.28 -7.48 11.98
CA GLY A 67 -5.72 -7.88 10.70
C GLY A 67 -6.65 -7.57 9.52
N ILE A 68 -6.19 -7.89 8.30
CA ILE A 68 -7.00 -7.79 7.08
C ILE A 68 -7.11 -9.15 6.40
N THR A 69 -8.26 -9.44 5.79
CA THR A 69 -8.42 -10.61 4.91
C THR A 69 -8.30 -10.16 3.46
N ILE A 70 -7.34 -10.73 2.73
CA ILE A 70 -7.16 -10.53 1.29
C ILE A 70 -7.66 -11.75 0.52
N ILE A 71 -7.93 -11.59 -0.77
CA ILE A 71 -8.23 -12.69 -1.70
C ILE A 71 -7.06 -12.81 -2.68
N VAL A 72 -6.53 -14.03 -2.83
CA VAL A 72 -5.42 -14.31 -3.74
C VAL A 72 -5.88 -14.17 -5.19
N GLU A 73 -5.20 -13.33 -5.98
CA GLU A 73 -5.50 -13.14 -7.40
C GLU A 73 -4.73 -14.12 -8.30
N LYS A 74 -5.18 -14.28 -9.55
CA LYS A 74 -4.53 -15.18 -10.51
C LYS A 74 -3.10 -14.72 -10.81
N GLY A 75 -2.11 -15.58 -10.52
CA GLY A 75 -0.70 -15.31 -10.74
C GLY A 75 0.01 -14.64 -9.56
N GLN A 76 -0.70 -14.28 -8.48
CA GLN A 76 -0.05 -13.89 -7.24
C GLN A 76 0.64 -15.10 -6.59
N THR A 77 1.86 -14.90 -6.12
CA THR A 77 2.58 -15.84 -5.27
C THR A 77 2.67 -15.31 -3.85
N LEU A 78 2.93 -16.20 -2.90
CA LEU A 78 3.24 -15.83 -1.50
C LEU A 78 4.32 -14.75 -1.37
N SER A 79 5.34 -14.78 -2.22
CA SER A 79 6.42 -13.79 -2.25
C SER A 79 5.91 -12.40 -2.70
N ILE A 80 5.06 -12.36 -3.73
CA ILE A 80 4.41 -11.13 -4.22
C ILE A 80 3.48 -10.56 -3.14
N ILE A 81 2.64 -11.41 -2.52
CA ILE A 81 1.74 -11.00 -1.43
C ILE A 81 2.55 -10.45 -0.24
N SER A 82 3.62 -11.14 0.15
CA SER A 82 4.50 -10.70 1.24
C SER A 82 5.17 -9.36 0.93
N LYS A 83 5.67 -9.17 -0.30
CA LYS A 83 6.21 -7.87 -0.72
C LYS A 83 5.16 -6.76 -0.72
N THR A 84 3.93 -7.04 -1.17
CA THR A 84 2.86 -6.04 -1.27
C THR A 84 2.32 -5.60 0.10
N TYR A 85 2.13 -6.54 1.04
CA TYR A 85 1.42 -6.27 2.30
C TYR A 85 2.31 -6.24 3.56
N LEU A 86 3.53 -6.78 3.51
CA LEU A 86 4.46 -6.89 4.66
C LEU A 86 5.80 -6.18 4.39
N ASP A 87 5.92 -5.53 3.22
CA ASP A 87 7.10 -4.90 2.60
C ASP A 87 8.34 -5.77 2.36
N ASP A 88 8.36 -7.01 2.86
CA ASP A 88 9.45 -7.96 2.71
C ASP A 88 8.95 -9.26 2.05
N PRO A 89 9.46 -9.65 0.86
CA PRO A 89 9.08 -10.90 0.23
C PRO A 89 9.43 -12.13 1.06
N ARG A 90 10.40 -12.06 1.99
CA ARG A 90 10.92 -13.20 2.77
C ARG A 90 9.98 -13.63 3.90
N LYS A 91 9.09 -12.75 4.35
CA LYS A 91 8.11 -13.01 5.43
C LYS A 91 6.97 -13.97 5.05
N TRP A 92 7.00 -14.55 3.84
CA TRP A 92 6.00 -15.52 3.40
C TRP A 92 5.81 -16.71 4.35
N LYS A 93 6.87 -17.10 5.08
CA LYS A 93 6.84 -18.17 6.09
C LYS A 93 6.00 -17.78 7.31
N GLU A 94 6.10 -16.52 7.74
CA GLU A 94 5.31 -15.97 8.84
C GLU A 94 3.84 -15.85 8.44
N LEU A 95 3.58 -15.45 7.19
CA LEU A 95 2.22 -15.39 6.62
C LEU A 95 1.57 -16.78 6.53
N LEU A 96 2.31 -17.81 6.13
CA LEU A 96 1.82 -19.19 6.15
C LEU A 96 1.49 -19.64 7.58
N LYS A 97 2.39 -19.38 8.54
CA LYS A 97 2.19 -19.71 9.95
C LYS A 97 0.97 -19.01 10.54
N SER A 98 0.71 -17.75 10.19
CA SER A 98 -0.48 -17.02 10.66
C SER A 98 -1.80 -17.52 10.06
N ASN A 99 -1.74 -18.23 8.93
CA ASN A 99 -2.91 -18.83 8.27
C ASN A 99 -3.06 -20.34 8.54
N GLN A 100 -2.15 -20.94 9.33
CA GLN A 100 -2.14 -22.38 9.62
C GLN A 100 -2.00 -23.24 8.34
N ILE A 101 -1.20 -22.79 7.37
CA ILE A 101 -0.97 -23.47 6.09
C ILE A 101 0.46 -24.03 6.07
N ASP A 102 0.60 -25.35 6.08
CA ASP A 102 1.93 -26.00 6.14
C ASP A 102 2.66 -26.04 4.79
N ASN A 103 1.92 -26.17 3.67
CA ASN A 103 2.49 -26.35 2.34
C ASN A 103 2.31 -25.08 1.45
N PRO A 104 3.40 -24.41 1.05
CA PRO A 104 3.34 -23.18 0.24
C PRO A 104 2.64 -23.33 -1.11
N ASN A 105 2.63 -24.53 -1.68
CA ASN A 105 2.04 -24.81 -3.00
C ASN A 105 0.51 -24.94 -2.98
N LEU A 106 -0.13 -24.87 -1.80
CA LEU A 106 -1.59 -24.92 -1.66
C LEU A 106 -2.28 -23.58 -1.92
N ILE A 107 -1.52 -22.50 -2.10
CA ILE A 107 -2.08 -21.16 -2.32
C ILE A 107 -2.59 -21.05 -3.76
N ILE A 108 -3.92 -21.04 -3.91
CA ILE A 108 -4.62 -20.95 -5.19
C ILE A 108 -5.43 -19.64 -5.32
N PRO A 109 -5.70 -19.16 -6.55
CA PRO A 109 -6.56 -17.99 -6.76
C PRO A 109 -7.95 -18.17 -6.13
N GLY A 110 -8.48 -17.10 -5.55
CA GLY A 110 -9.74 -17.10 -4.81
C GLY A 110 -9.65 -17.61 -3.37
N MET A 111 -8.47 -18.06 -2.91
CA MET A 111 -8.24 -18.37 -1.49
C MET A 111 -8.21 -17.08 -0.67
N LYS A 112 -8.78 -17.11 0.54
CA LYS A 112 -8.68 -16.01 1.50
C LYS A 112 -7.42 -16.20 2.35
N LEU A 113 -6.66 -15.13 2.55
CA LEU A 113 -5.53 -15.08 3.47
C LEU A 113 -5.74 -13.96 4.48
N TRP A 114 -5.59 -14.28 5.76
CA TRP A 114 -5.54 -13.33 6.85
C TRP A 114 -4.12 -12.81 7.05
N ILE A 115 -3.97 -11.50 7.12
CA ILE A 115 -2.70 -10.82 7.37
C ILE A 115 -2.81 -10.13 8.73
N PRO A 116 -2.13 -10.63 9.78
CA PRO A 116 -2.10 -9.95 11.07
C PRO A 116 -1.47 -8.56 10.96
N LYS A 117 -2.02 -7.59 11.66
CA LYS A 117 -1.51 -6.20 11.72
C LYS A 117 -0.07 -6.12 12.22
N SER A 118 0.34 -7.06 13.09
CA SER A 118 1.73 -7.18 13.58
C SER A 118 2.74 -7.60 12.50
N LEU A 119 2.27 -8.29 11.45
CA LEU A 119 3.08 -8.80 10.34
C LEU A 119 3.07 -7.85 9.12
N GLY A 120 1.96 -7.11 8.95
CA GLY A 120 1.78 -6.13 7.88
C GLY A 120 2.69 -4.91 7.96
N LYS A 121 2.53 -3.99 7.00
CA LYS A 121 3.25 -2.72 6.98
C LYS A 121 3.03 -1.94 8.27
N LYS A 122 4.10 -1.35 8.81
CA LYS A 122 3.97 -0.32 9.86
C LYS A 122 3.48 0.98 9.24
N PRO A 123 2.63 1.76 9.93
CA PRO A 123 2.29 3.10 9.49
C PRO A 123 3.53 4.01 9.50
N LEU A 124 3.50 5.02 8.64
CA LEU A 124 4.55 6.02 8.51
C LEU A 124 4.42 7.11 9.56
N ALA A 125 3.20 7.40 10.01
CA ALA A 125 2.94 8.19 11.21
C ALA A 125 1.64 7.75 11.90
N ASP A 126 1.56 7.92 13.22
CA ASP A 126 0.37 7.63 14.02
C ASP A 126 -0.19 8.91 14.66
N ILE A 127 -1.52 9.08 14.65
CA ILE A 127 -2.21 10.19 15.35
C ILE A 127 -1.99 10.07 16.86
N GLN A 128 -1.32 11.05 17.46
CA GLN A 128 -1.06 11.12 18.91
C GLN A 128 -2.10 11.94 19.66
N ARG A 129 -2.50 13.08 19.10
CA ARG A 129 -3.57 13.95 19.62
C ARG A 129 -4.27 14.65 18.46
N TYR A 130 -5.54 14.97 18.64
CA TYR A 130 -6.25 15.95 17.82
C TYR A 130 -7.32 16.64 18.66
N SER A 131 -7.74 17.83 18.22
CA SER A 131 -8.90 18.54 18.74
C SER A 131 -9.68 19.20 17.60
N GLY A 132 -10.95 19.52 17.84
CA GLY A 132 -11.87 19.96 16.79
C GLY A 132 -12.19 18.85 15.78
N LYS A 133 -12.43 19.23 14.52
CA LYS A 133 -12.76 18.31 13.43
C LYS A 133 -11.52 18.01 12.58
N THR A 134 -11.10 16.74 12.62
CA THR A 134 -10.03 16.19 11.78
C THR A 134 -10.55 14.99 11.00
N GLU A 135 -10.21 14.89 9.72
CA GLU A 135 -10.61 13.79 8.84
C GLU A 135 -9.41 13.20 8.11
N VAL A 136 -9.45 11.90 7.83
CA VAL A 136 -8.40 11.11 7.16
C VAL A 136 -8.98 10.42 5.93
N LEU A 137 -8.22 10.40 4.83
CA LEU A 137 -8.53 9.67 3.61
C LEU A 137 -7.51 8.53 3.41
N LYS A 138 -7.97 7.29 3.44
CA LYS A 138 -7.13 6.09 3.28
C LYS A 138 -6.95 5.69 1.82
N VAL A 139 -6.23 6.51 1.06
CA VAL A 139 -5.87 6.22 -0.33
C VAL A 139 -5.07 4.91 -0.41
N SER A 140 -4.20 4.63 0.58
CA SER A 140 -3.45 3.37 0.69
C SER A 140 -4.34 2.11 0.74
N GLN A 141 -5.57 2.25 1.25
CA GLN A 141 -6.57 1.19 1.35
C GLN A 141 -7.59 1.23 0.19
N LYS A 142 -7.33 2.02 -0.86
CA LYS A 142 -8.23 2.28 -1.99
C LYS A 142 -9.60 2.86 -1.58
N LYS A 143 -9.68 3.59 -0.46
CA LYS A 143 -10.89 4.32 -0.06
C LYS A 143 -10.94 5.69 -0.73
N SER A 144 -12.12 6.10 -1.19
CA SER A 144 -12.40 7.42 -1.79
C SER A 144 -12.90 8.46 -0.77
N ASP A 145 -13.40 7.99 0.37
CA ASP A 145 -14.22 8.80 1.27
C ASP A 145 -13.42 9.22 2.51
N TRP A 146 -13.62 10.48 2.91
CA TRP A 146 -13.04 11.03 4.14
C TRP A 146 -13.78 10.48 5.36
N ALA A 147 -13.04 9.94 6.32
CA ALA A 147 -13.56 9.47 7.59
C ALA A 147 -13.07 10.38 8.73
N GLY A 148 -13.79 10.45 9.85
CA GLY A 148 -13.32 11.14 11.05
C GLY A 148 -12.05 10.46 11.61
N ALA A 149 -11.08 11.26 12.02
CA ALA A 149 -9.83 10.77 12.59
C ALA A 149 -10.04 10.02 13.93
N THR A 150 -9.21 9.01 14.18
CA THR A 150 -9.17 8.26 15.44
C THR A 150 -7.79 8.33 16.11
N LEU A 151 -7.72 8.23 17.45
CA LEU A 151 -6.45 8.21 18.17
C LEU A 151 -5.71 6.89 17.91
N GLY A 152 -4.39 6.96 17.71
CA GLY A 152 -3.57 5.82 17.32
C GLY A 152 -3.81 5.36 15.87
N GLU A 153 -4.48 6.17 15.05
CA GLU A 153 -4.70 5.84 13.65
C GLU A 153 -3.43 6.07 12.81
N GLY A 154 -2.97 4.99 12.16
CA GLY A 154 -1.78 5.02 11.32
C GLY A 154 -2.03 5.53 9.90
N LEU A 155 -1.22 6.47 9.44
CA LEU A 155 -1.12 6.95 8.06
C LEU A 155 -0.09 6.15 7.27
N TYR A 156 -0.43 5.76 6.05
CA TYR A 156 0.48 5.12 5.09
C TYR A 156 0.78 6.05 3.90
N ALA A 157 1.69 5.63 3.02
CA ALA A 157 1.98 6.38 1.80
C ALA A 157 0.71 6.64 0.97
N LYS A 158 0.57 7.88 0.49
CA LYS A 158 -0.59 8.50 -0.16
C LYS A 158 -1.82 8.73 0.71
N ASP A 159 -1.85 8.33 1.98
CA ASP A 159 -2.95 8.76 2.86
C ASP A 159 -2.91 10.28 3.06
N GLU A 160 -4.09 10.88 3.12
CA GLU A 160 -4.26 12.33 3.33
C GLU A 160 -4.94 12.60 4.66
N VAL A 161 -4.63 13.74 5.27
CA VAL A 161 -5.26 14.21 6.51
C VAL A 161 -5.58 15.70 6.41
N ARG A 162 -6.75 16.09 6.91
CA ARG A 162 -7.20 17.48 6.93
C ARG A 162 -7.83 17.88 8.25
N THR A 163 -7.57 19.13 8.64
CA THR A 163 -8.20 19.83 9.76
C THR A 163 -9.16 20.89 9.22
N PHE A 164 -10.22 21.18 9.96
CA PHE A 164 -11.13 22.28 9.67
C PHE A 164 -10.77 23.51 10.53
N LYS A 165 -11.63 24.54 10.56
CA LYS A 165 -11.53 25.69 11.47
C LYS A 165 -11.44 25.23 12.94
N GLU A 166 -10.71 25.94 13.78
CA GLU A 166 -10.59 25.65 15.23
C GLU A 166 -10.21 24.19 15.52
N SER A 167 -9.37 23.59 14.67
CA SER A 167 -8.99 22.18 14.74
C SER A 167 -7.48 22.00 14.57
N GLU A 168 -6.91 21.04 15.27
CA GLU A 168 -5.48 20.71 15.23
C GLU A 168 -5.27 19.20 15.34
N ALA A 169 -4.17 18.69 14.80
CA ALA A 169 -3.77 17.29 14.94
C ALA A 169 -2.25 17.14 14.95
N GLN A 170 -1.74 16.27 15.82
CA GLN A 170 -0.32 15.95 15.94
C GLN A 170 -0.07 14.47 15.71
N PHE A 171 1.02 14.19 15.01
CA PHE A 171 1.39 12.88 14.50
C PHE A 171 2.82 12.55 14.92
N LEU A 172 3.07 11.29 15.25
CA LEU A 172 4.41 10.74 15.49
C LEU A 172 4.81 9.94 14.27
N LEU A 173 5.86 10.36 13.57
CA LEU A 173 6.46 9.62 12.45
C LEU A 173 7.16 8.36 12.96
N LEU A 174 7.30 7.35 12.10
CA LEU A 174 8.05 6.12 12.38
C LEU A 174 9.56 6.38 12.65
N SER A 175 10.09 7.52 12.20
CA SER A 175 11.42 8.02 12.58
C SER A 175 11.51 8.59 14.00
N GLY A 176 10.39 8.72 14.70
CA GLY A 176 10.26 9.39 15.99
C GLY A 176 10.20 10.93 15.90
N SER A 177 10.30 11.50 14.70
CA SER A 177 10.02 12.93 14.47
C SER A 177 8.52 13.21 14.65
N ARG A 178 8.13 14.46 14.91
CA ARG A 178 6.71 14.84 15.05
C ARG A 178 6.35 15.92 14.05
N PHE A 179 5.11 15.89 13.59
CA PHE A 179 4.50 17.03 12.91
C PHE A 179 3.12 17.32 13.47
N GLU A 180 2.71 18.57 13.32
CA GLU A 180 1.49 19.12 13.87
C GLU A 180 0.86 20.05 12.85
N ILE A 181 -0.41 19.83 12.53
CA ILE A 181 -1.18 20.68 11.63
C ILE A 181 -2.22 21.46 12.43
N THR A 182 -2.34 22.75 12.16
CA THR A 182 -3.36 23.62 12.77
C THR A 182 -4.55 23.76 11.82
N GLU A 183 -5.45 24.71 12.05
CA GLU A 183 -6.72 24.79 11.33
C GLU A 183 -6.60 24.90 9.80
N ASN A 184 -7.64 24.43 9.11
CA ASN A 184 -7.82 24.48 7.65
C ASN A 184 -6.69 23.82 6.82
N SER A 185 -5.85 23.00 7.45
CA SER A 185 -4.68 22.39 6.83
C SER A 185 -5.02 21.11 6.07
N HIS A 186 -4.19 20.79 5.08
CA HIS A 186 -4.28 19.54 4.32
C HIS A 186 -2.88 19.03 4.02
N VAL A 187 -2.55 17.86 4.58
CA VAL A 187 -1.25 17.19 4.41
C VAL A 187 -1.44 15.82 3.79
N ILE A 188 -0.52 15.44 2.91
CA ILE A 188 -0.42 14.11 2.29
C ILE A 188 0.88 13.47 2.79
N MET A 189 0.78 12.22 3.23
CA MET A 189 1.93 11.39 3.54
C MET A 189 2.51 10.85 2.22
N GLU A 190 3.52 11.49 1.64
CA GLU A 190 4.05 11.08 0.33
C GLU A 190 4.84 9.77 0.44
N LYS A 191 5.84 9.75 1.33
CA LYS A 191 6.74 8.62 1.59
C LYS A 191 7.21 8.62 3.04
N GLY A 192 7.72 7.49 3.50
CA GLY A 192 8.28 7.35 4.84
C GLY A 192 8.97 6.02 5.04
N LYS A 193 9.80 5.98 6.09
CA LYS A 193 10.89 5.02 6.31
C LYS A 193 10.69 3.59 5.78
N SER A 194 11.12 3.36 4.54
CA SER A 194 11.95 2.20 4.22
C SER A 194 13.41 2.52 4.55
N ASP A 195 14.31 1.53 4.64
CA ASP A 195 15.73 1.76 4.95
C ASP A 195 16.46 2.66 3.92
N THR A 196 15.84 2.90 2.76
CA THR A 196 16.42 3.64 1.62
C THR A 196 15.79 5.00 1.33
N GLU A 197 14.59 5.30 1.88
CA GLU A 197 13.83 6.51 1.52
C GLU A 197 13.64 7.48 2.71
N PRO A 198 13.69 8.81 2.48
CA PRO A 198 13.39 9.82 3.49
C PRO A 198 11.92 9.83 3.89
N ASP A 199 11.62 10.41 5.05
CA ASP A 199 10.26 10.82 5.40
C ASP A 199 9.89 12.06 4.57
N GLU A 200 8.82 11.97 3.79
CA GLU A 200 8.37 13.00 2.85
C GLU A 200 6.90 13.33 3.10
N LEU A 201 6.62 14.59 3.44
CA LEU A 201 5.27 15.14 3.55
C LEU A 201 5.01 16.16 2.44
N TYR A 202 3.75 16.26 2.01
CA TYR A 202 3.28 17.33 1.14
C TYR A 202 2.25 18.18 1.90
N LEU A 203 2.52 19.46 2.09
CA LEU A 203 1.56 20.43 2.62
C LEU A 203 0.88 21.14 1.45
N ARG A 204 -0.41 20.87 1.27
CA ARG A 204 -1.21 21.43 0.16
C ARG A 204 -1.81 22.80 0.48
N ARG A 205 -2.13 23.04 1.75
CA ARG A 205 -2.60 24.34 2.29
C ARG A 205 -2.57 24.34 3.82
N GLY A 206 -2.67 25.52 4.41
CA GLY A 206 -2.69 25.70 5.87
C GLY A 206 -1.28 25.63 6.44
N ARG A 207 -1.13 25.15 7.67
CA ARG A 207 0.09 25.34 8.45
C ARG A 207 0.51 24.06 9.18
N ILE A 208 1.79 23.71 9.01
CA ILE A 208 2.45 22.59 9.69
C ILE A 208 3.60 23.10 10.56
N ARG A 209 3.73 22.58 11.79
CA ARG A 209 4.97 22.63 12.57
C ARG A 209 5.61 21.25 12.53
N SER A 210 6.92 21.20 12.33
CA SER A 210 7.68 19.96 12.17
C SER A 210 8.89 19.97 13.11
N LEU A 211 8.94 18.98 14.01
CA LEU A 211 9.99 18.77 14.99
C LEU A 211 10.77 17.50 14.60
N ILE A 212 11.86 17.70 13.87
CA ILE A 212 12.66 16.64 13.26
C ILE A 212 13.80 16.23 14.20
N GLN A 213 13.95 14.92 14.47
CA GLN A 213 15.01 14.46 15.37
C GLN A 213 16.42 14.74 14.82
N LYS A 214 17.33 15.19 15.71
CA LYS A 214 18.74 15.48 15.38
C LYS A 214 19.61 14.24 15.17
N LYS A 215 19.19 13.07 15.67
CA LYS A 215 19.95 11.81 15.62
C LYS A 215 19.16 10.77 14.79
N PRO A 216 19.48 10.57 13.50
CA PRO A 216 18.93 9.46 12.75
C PRO A 216 19.46 8.12 13.29
N SER A 217 18.56 7.19 13.60
CA SER A 217 18.93 5.81 13.95
C SER A 217 19.39 5.06 12.71
N SER A 218 20.70 5.11 12.44
CA SER A 218 21.38 4.52 11.26
C SER A 218 20.93 5.10 9.92
N ASN A 219 21.87 5.70 9.17
CA ASN A 219 21.75 6.11 7.76
C ASN A 219 20.55 6.96 7.32
N GLN A 220 19.63 7.35 8.21
CA GLN A 220 18.39 8.02 7.81
C GLN A 220 18.69 9.44 7.31
N ARG A 221 18.51 9.61 6.00
CA ARG A 221 18.68 10.87 5.26
C ARG A 221 17.47 11.76 5.48
N MET A 222 17.72 13.07 5.49
CA MET A 222 16.80 14.21 5.31
C MET A 222 15.29 14.00 5.50
N PHE A 223 14.64 14.83 6.33
CA PHE A 223 13.20 15.02 6.21
C PHE A 223 12.92 15.97 5.03
N LEU A 224 11.90 15.67 4.24
CA LEU A 224 11.46 16.49 3.11
C LEU A 224 10.03 17.01 3.34
N LEU A 225 9.85 18.32 3.28
CA LEU A 225 8.52 18.93 3.19
C LEU A 225 8.36 19.61 1.83
N LYS A 226 7.33 19.20 1.09
CA LYS A 226 6.99 19.74 -0.22
C LYS A 226 5.73 20.60 -0.15
N THR A 227 5.68 21.62 -0.98
CA THR A 227 4.51 22.46 -1.24
C THR A 227 4.40 22.70 -2.75
N ASP A 228 3.34 23.37 -3.19
CA ASP A 228 3.18 23.85 -4.57
C ASP A 228 4.31 24.80 -5.02
N ALA A 229 4.95 25.52 -4.08
CA ALA A 229 5.95 26.55 -4.39
C ALA A 229 7.40 26.13 -4.09
N ALA A 230 7.65 25.23 -3.14
CA ALA A 230 9.00 24.93 -2.66
C ALA A 230 9.18 23.49 -2.14
N VAL A 231 10.44 23.05 -2.11
CA VAL A 231 10.91 21.86 -1.39
C VAL A 231 11.83 22.29 -0.26
N SER A 232 11.55 21.81 0.95
CA SER A 232 12.35 22.08 2.15
C SER A 232 13.08 20.81 2.58
N GLU A 233 14.41 20.85 2.55
CA GLU A 233 15.28 19.77 3.05
C GLU A 233 15.74 20.06 4.47
N VAL A 234 15.52 19.11 5.38
CA VAL A 234 15.60 19.35 6.83
C VAL A 234 16.39 18.27 7.54
N ARG A 235 17.22 18.67 8.53
CA ARG A 235 17.97 17.74 9.40
C ARG A 235 18.03 18.29 10.82
N GLY A 236 17.26 17.70 11.74
CA GLY A 236 17.35 18.01 13.17
C GLY A 236 16.91 19.43 13.51
N THR A 237 15.63 19.73 13.30
CA THR A 237 15.12 21.10 13.17
C THR A 237 13.71 21.24 13.76
N ASP A 238 13.42 22.37 14.40
CA ASP A 238 12.06 22.83 14.71
C ASP A 238 11.72 24.02 13.81
N PHE A 239 10.73 23.83 12.93
CA PHE A 239 10.33 24.83 11.95
C PHE A 239 8.84 24.76 11.68
N VAL A 240 8.30 25.86 11.16
CA VAL A 240 6.92 25.98 10.69
C VAL A 240 6.94 26.24 9.18
N THR A 241 5.95 25.69 8.49
CA THR A 241 5.66 26.05 7.11
C THR A 241 4.18 26.31 6.96
N GLU A 242 3.86 27.39 6.25
CA GLU A 242 2.50 27.84 6.00
C GLU A 242 2.31 28.03 4.50
N VAL A 243 1.20 27.51 3.96
CA VAL A 243 0.81 27.62 2.56
C VAL A 243 -0.51 28.37 2.48
N ASP A 244 -0.47 29.56 1.86
CA ASP A 244 -1.62 30.45 1.74
C ASP A 244 -2.64 29.97 0.68
N ALA A 245 -3.74 30.70 0.52
CA ALA A 245 -4.79 30.39 -0.46
C ALA A 245 -4.34 30.52 -1.93
N SER A 246 -3.22 31.20 -2.20
CA SER A 246 -2.61 31.33 -3.53
C SER A 246 -1.59 30.23 -3.81
N GLY A 247 -1.23 29.43 -2.80
CA GLY A 247 -0.19 28.41 -2.86
C GLY A 247 1.23 28.95 -2.61
N ASN A 248 1.37 30.20 -2.10
CA ASN A 248 2.68 30.71 -1.67
C ASN A 248 3.08 30.07 -0.35
N THR A 249 4.39 29.90 -0.14
CA THR A 249 4.94 29.21 1.04
C THR A 249 5.76 30.18 1.89
N THR A 250 5.41 30.29 3.17
CA THR A 250 6.26 30.91 4.20
C THR A 250 6.90 29.79 5.02
N LEU A 251 8.22 29.82 5.20
CA LEU A 251 8.93 28.90 6.09
C LEU A 251 9.67 29.68 7.17
N SER A 252 9.46 29.28 8.44
CA SER A 252 10.00 29.93 9.63
C SER A 252 10.82 28.92 10.45
N CYS A 253 12.13 29.15 10.60
CA CYS A 253 13.04 28.25 11.30
C CYS A 253 13.29 28.73 12.74
N TYR A 254 12.88 27.94 13.74
CA TYR A 254 13.06 28.24 15.16
C TYR A 254 14.36 27.62 15.69
N GLU A 255 14.56 26.32 15.45
CA GLU A 255 15.78 25.61 15.84
C GLU A 255 16.41 24.90 14.65
N GLY A 256 17.69 25.18 14.34
CA GLY A 256 18.48 24.43 13.36
C GLY A 256 18.66 25.14 12.01
N LEU A 257 18.54 24.39 10.92
CA LEU A 257 18.77 24.85 9.55
C LEU A 257 17.85 24.11 8.56
N VAL A 258 17.18 24.86 7.69
CA VAL A 258 16.42 24.33 6.55
C VAL A 258 17.02 24.84 5.25
N ALA A 259 17.22 23.95 4.27
CA ALA A 259 17.50 24.35 2.90
C ALA A 259 16.18 24.40 2.11
N VAL A 260 15.74 25.59 1.71
CA VAL A 260 14.50 25.81 0.95
C VAL A 260 14.86 26.04 -0.51
N THR A 261 14.32 25.22 -1.41
CA THR A 261 14.60 25.26 -2.84
C THR A 261 13.32 25.51 -3.65
N ALA A 262 13.35 26.50 -4.53
CA ALA A 262 12.33 26.78 -5.55
C ALA A 262 12.98 27.43 -6.78
N GLU A 263 12.43 27.20 -7.99
CA GLU A 263 12.99 27.72 -9.26
C GLU A 263 14.51 27.54 -9.42
N ASN A 264 15.03 26.37 -9.01
CA ASN A 264 16.46 26.02 -8.98
C ASN A 264 17.36 26.92 -8.10
N VAL A 265 16.77 27.75 -7.23
CA VAL A 265 17.46 28.57 -6.23
C VAL A 265 17.23 27.99 -4.84
N THR A 266 18.31 27.71 -4.13
CA THR A 266 18.28 27.24 -2.74
C THR A 266 18.71 28.36 -1.79
N VAL A 267 17.93 28.60 -0.73
CA VAL A 267 18.30 29.46 0.41
C VAL A 267 18.38 28.65 1.69
N ASN A 268 19.39 28.94 2.51
CA ASN A 268 19.57 28.31 3.82
C ASN A 268 18.92 29.20 4.90
N VAL A 269 17.84 28.73 5.51
CA VAL A 269 17.09 29.42 6.57
C VAL A 269 17.55 28.88 7.92
N ALA A 270 18.35 29.67 8.63
CA ALA A 270 18.83 29.33 9.97
C ALA A 270 17.82 29.71 11.06
N SER A 271 18.01 29.20 12.29
CA SER A 271 17.31 29.67 13.49
C SER A 271 17.16 31.19 13.55
N GLY A 272 15.94 31.65 13.84
CA GLY A 272 15.62 33.08 13.95
C GLY A 272 15.29 33.75 12.62
N PHE A 273 15.31 33.01 11.50
CA PHE A 273 14.97 33.51 10.17
C PHE A 273 13.76 32.80 9.56
N ALA A 274 13.13 33.49 8.62
CA ALA A 274 12.15 32.96 7.69
C ALA A 274 12.54 33.24 6.25
N THR A 275 11.92 32.51 5.31
CA THR A 275 11.87 32.87 3.89
C THR A 275 10.41 32.81 3.40
N PHE A 276 10.15 33.53 2.33
CA PHE A 276 8.88 33.50 1.60
C PHE A 276 9.16 33.08 0.16
N VAL A 277 8.30 32.21 -0.37
CA VAL A 277 8.36 31.70 -1.73
C VAL A 277 7.00 31.94 -2.39
N GLU A 278 6.95 32.89 -3.30
CA GLU A 278 5.78 33.05 -4.18
C GLU A 278 5.76 31.90 -5.19
N LYS A 279 4.58 31.36 -5.49
CA LYS A 279 4.46 30.19 -6.37
C LYS A 279 5.03 30.47 -7.77
N GLY A 280 6.00 29.66 -8.20
CA GLY A 280 6.71 29.84 -9.48
C GLY A 280 7.80 30.91 -9.46
N LYS A 281 8.29 31.33 -8.28
CA LYS A 281 9.42 32.24 -8.10
C LYS A 281 10.47 31.65 -7.15
N PRO A 282 11.75 32.05 -7.26
CA PRO A 282 12.79 31.62 -6.33
C PRO A 282 12.51 32.15 -4.89
N PRO A 283 13.07 31.51 -3.85
CA PRO A 283 12.88 31.96 -2.48
C PRO A 283 13.49 33.35 -2.24
N LEU A 284 12.83 34.16 -1.40
CA LEU A 284 13.45 35.39 -0.92
C LEU A 284 14.66 35.09 -0.04
N LYS A 285 15.61 36.03 0.00
CA LYS A 285 16.72 35.98 0.97
C LYS A 285 16.15 35.90 2.39
N PRO A 286 16.71 35.08 3.29
CA PRO A 286 16.18 34.93 4.64
C PRO A 286 16.10 36.27 5.39
N PHE A 287 14.98 36.51 6.04
CA PHE A 287 14.70 37.69 6.86
C PHE A 287 14.42 37.27 8.30
N THR A 288 14.66 38.16 9.27
CA THR A 288 14.48 37.84 10.69
C THR A 288 13.01 37.57 11.03
N LEU A 289 12.76 36.57 11.87
CA LEU A 289 11.44 36.35 12.47
C LEU A 289 11.03 37.57 13.30
N PRO A 290 9.74 37.94 13.33
CA PRO A 290 9.24 38.91 14.29
C PRO A 290 9.37 38.35 15.71
N ASP A 291 9.55 39.23 16.69
CA ASP A 291 9.52 38.84 18.10
C ASP A 291 8.21 38.11 18.44
N PRO A 292 8.24 37.11 19.34
CA PRO A 292 7.03 36.46 19.81
C PRO A 292 6.02 37.50 20.34
N PRO A 293 4.71 37.32 20.11
CA PRO A 293 3.71 38.20 20.69
C PRO A 293 3.88 38.17 22.21
N LYS A 294 4.02 39.36 22.82
CA LYS A 294 4.10 39.48 24.28
C LYS A 294 2.86 38.82 24.90
N PRO A 295 3.00 38.03 25.97
CA PRO A 295 1.85 37.56 26.73
C PRO A 295 0.96 38.76 27.09
N LYS A 296 -0.36 38.57 27.02
CA LYS A 296 -1.25 39.53 27.69
C LYS A 296 -0.99 39.38 29.18
N GLU A 297 -0.62 40.48 29.84
CA GLU A 297 -0.66 40.55 31.29
C GLU A 297 -2.13 40.39 31.72
N GLU A 298 -2.39 39.45 32.63
CA GLU A 298 -3.72 39.12 33.16
C GLU A 298 -4.14 40.07 34.29
#